data_AF-A0AA42E7Z6-F1
#
_entry.id   AF-A0AA42E7Z6-F1
#
_cell.length_a   1.000
_cell.length_b   1.000
_cell.length_c   1.000
_cell.angle_alpha   90.00
_cell.angle_beta   90.00
_cell.angle_gamma   90.00
#
_symmetry.space_group_name_H-M   'P 1'
#
loop_
_entity.id
_entity.type
_entity.pdbx_description
1 polymer ?
#
loop_
_entity_poly.entity_id
_entity_poly.type
_entity_poly.pdbx_seq_one_letter_code
_entity_poly.pdbx_strand_id
1 'polypeptide(L)'
;MRALAVVAAASLTLALAGPAFPQAKGGTRPAPTPPAETVRYATIFGELMGQLPSDAVWREVRQGNRVVSAELDLCHSVTPSSNRKDRFVVALKPEGGKLVGSGQSEPDGVPISVSLVRKASGDTFSLEGTITRGGKTQPVAATDLSDMSEPEFQEQQAGEEEIVTAPGTFADISPVAVAVKVSREGLPELVKSLRGQGVRVDYTSLVQTCRDLRSGHQTVRLETAPERAAALVSKLQGMTGVIMAGWTTGAYGIERAVRIDAAAFMDGGALKIDALSERLSAAVGAALGAKPVSARWDEVTREVTIKLERPDQAARGLDLTEVIEVTLLVGPEKPAGGDGLVIWLGESSVEPADKAAGAQLAFTSGYHGQEEESAAVEIDALIAALARDLNGRIWDTENQRWK
;
A
#
# COMPACT_ATOMS: atom_id res chain seq x y z
N MET A 1 -83.99 19.31 87.42
CA MET A 1 -84.83 20.27 86.66
C MET A 1 -84.09 20.63 85.39
N ARG A 2 -84.70 20.38 84.22
CA ARG A 2 -84.47 21.02 82.90
C ARG A 2 -83.01 21.11 82.38
N ALA A 3 -82.65 20.96 81.11
CA ALA A 3 -83.20 20.51 79.83
C ALA A 3 -82.08 20.85 78.80
N LEU A 4 -82.05 20.15 77.65
CA LEU A 4 -81.45 20.56 76.36
C LEU A 4 -79.91 20.77 76.30
N ALA A 5 -79.16 20.39 75.26
CA ALA A 5 -79.35 19.60 74.05
C ALA A 5 -77.93 19.24 73.58
N VAL A 6 -77.68 17.98 73.19
CA VAL A 6 -76.39 17.49 72.67
C VAL A 6 -76.63 16.95 71.26
N VAL A 7 -75.56 16.99 70.46
CA VAL A 7 -75.28 16.23 69.23
C VAL A 7 -75.40 17.03 67.93
N ALA A 8 -74.23 17.38 67.38
CA ALA A 8 -74.00 17.40 65.93
C ALA A 8 -72.87 16.40 65.63
N ALA A 9 -73.26 15.18 65.26
CA ALA A 9 -72.40 14.17 64.67
C ALA A 9 -72.74 14.10 63.17
N ALA A 10 -71.75 14.35 62.32
CA ALA A 10 -71.88 14.22 60.88
C ALA A 10 -71.73 12.74 60.46
N SER A 11 -72.83 12.21 59.93
CA SER A 11 -73.02 11.27 58.80
C SER A 11 -71.81 10.42 58.37
N LEU A 12 -71.75 9.12 58.69
CA LEU A 12 -72.27 7.94 57.95
C LEU A 12 -71.80 7.83 56.49
N THR A 13 -70.74 7.06 56.18
CA THR A 13 -70.64 5.59 55.93
C THR A 13 -71.04 5.16 54.51
N LEU A 14 -70.15 4.41 53.85
CA LEU A 14 -70.45 3.05 53.43
C LEU A 14 -69.16 2.21 53.43
N ALA A 15 -69.18 1.13 54.21
CA ALA A 15 -68.16 0.09 54.26
C ALA A 15 -68.51 -1.04 53.30
N LEU A 16 -67.51 -1.79 52.81
CA LEU A 16 -67.62 -3.23 52.50
C LEU A 16 -66.20 -3.87 52.56
N ALA A 17 -66.12 -4.97 53.32
CA ALA A 17 -64.96 -5.79 53.70
C ALA A 17 -64.25 -6.47 52.51
N GLY A 18 -63.02 -7.02 52.53
CA GLY A 18 -62.00 -7.45 53.52
C GLY A 18 -60.84 -8.09 52.69
N PRO A 19 -60.08 -9.12 53.13
CA PRO A 19 -59.33 -9.33 54.36
C PRO A 19 -57.82 -8.98 54.21
N ALA A 20 -57.06 -9.14 55.30
CA ALA A 20 -55.64 -8.82 55.44
C ALA A 20 -54.68 -9.59 54.52
N PHE A 21 -53.64 -8.90 54.02
CA PHE A 21 -52.40 -9.50 53.52
C PHE A 21 -51.19 -9.01 54.36
N PRO A 22 -50.22 -9.89 54.67
CA PRO A 22 -49.09 -9.61 55.56
C PRO A 22 -47.98 -8.78 54.89
N GLN A 23 -47.13 -8.17 55.73
CA GLN A 23 -45.92 -7.44 55.33
C GLN A 23 -45.01 -8.27 54.38
N ALA A 24 -44.67 -7.71 53.23
CA ALA A 24 -43.53 -8.13 52.42
C ALA A 24 -42.44 -7.04 52.47
N LYS A 25 -41.32 -7.37 53.12
CA LYS A 25 -40.03 -6.69 52.93
C LYS A 25 -39.57 -6.92 51.48
N GLY A 26 -39.01 -5.89 50.86
CA GLY A 26 -38.19 -6.04 49.65
C GLY A 26 -38.73 -5.30 48.44
N GLY A 27 -38.47 -3.99 48.38
CA GLY A 27 -38.43 -3.31 47.09
C GLY A 27 -37.22 -3.82 46.32
N THR A 28 -37.43 -4.69 45.34
CA THR A 28 -36.41 -5.01 44.35
C THR A 28 -36.16 -3.76 43.52
N ARG A 29 -35.03 -3.10 43.80
CA ARG A 29 -34.41 -2.13 42.89
C ARG A 29 -34.31 -2.79 41.51
N PRO A 30 -34.63 -2.11 40.41
CA PRO A 30 -34.36 -2.64 39.07
C PRO A 30 -32.90 -3.09 39.03
N ALA A 31 -32.64 -4.29 38.49
CA ALA A 31 -31.27 -4.74 38.28
C ALA A 31 -30.52 -3.65 37.51
N PRO A 32 -29.32 -3.24 37.94
CA PRO A 32 -28.55 -2.25 37.21
C PRO A 32 -28.39 -2.74 35.77
N THR A 33 -28.75 -1.90 34.81
CA THR A 33 -28.54 -2.17 33.39
C THR A 33 -27.07 -2.56 33.20
N PRO A 34 -26.77 -3.69 32.55
CA PRO A 34 -25.38 -4.05 32.26
C PRO A 34 -24.68 -2.87 31.59
N PRO A 35 -23.41 -2.58 31.96
CA PRO A 35 -22.64 -1.55 31.27
C PRO A 35 -22.67 -1.84 29.76
N ALA A 36 -22.85 -0.79 28.96
CA ALA A 36 -22.79 -0.92 27.51
C ALA A 36 -21.46 -1.55 27.09
N GLU A 37 -21.53 -2.44 26.10
CA GLU A 37 -20.32 -3.07 25.56
C GLU A 37 -19.53 -2.05 24.75
N THR A 38 -18.22 -2.03 24.96
CA THR A 38 -17.30 -1.20 24.19
C THR A 38 -16.23 -2.07 23.53
N VAL A 39 -15.93 -1.78 22.27
CA VAL A 39 -14.88 -2.44 21.50
C VAL A 39 -13.65 -1.55 21.52
N ARG A 40 -12.50 -2.14 21.85
CA ARG A 40 -11.20 -1.46 21.88
C ARG A 40 -10.17 -2.26 21.09
N TYR A 41 -9.29 -1.55 20.41
CA TYR A 41 -8.22 -2.12 19.60
C TYR A 41 -6.85 -1.75 20.18
N ALA A 42 -5.83 -2.56 19.93
CA ALA A 42 -4.43 -2.18 20.11
C ALA A 42 -3.60 -2.88 19.02
N THR A 43 -2.56 -2.20 18.55
CA THR A 43 -1.61 -2.78 17.59
C THR A 43 -0.31 -3.10 18.31
N ILE A 44 0.25 -4.28 18.11
CA ILE A 44 1.41 -4.81 18.82
C ILE A 44 2.45 -5.26 17.79
N PHE A 45 3.68 -4.75 17.91
CA PHE A 45 4.76 -5.05 16.98
C PHE A 45 5.89 -5.82 17.67
N GLY A 46 6.34 -6.93 17.06
CA GLY A 46 7.50 -7.74 17.48
C GLY A 46 7.39 -8.55 18.77
N GLU A 47 6.56 -8.14 19.73
CA GLU A 47 6.62 -8.64 21.12
C GLU A 47 5.99 -10.02 21.37
N LEU A 48 5.24 -10.56 20.42
CA LEU A 48 4.37 -11.72 20.68
C LEU A 48 4.93 -13.06 20.22
N MET A 49 5.92 -13.09 19.32
CA MET A 49 6.46 -14.31 18.71
C MET A 49 7.97 -14.49 18.93
N GLY A 50 8.49 -13.95 20.04
CA GLY A 50 9.91 -14.02 20.40
C GLY A 50 10.79 -13.19 19.46
N GLN A 51 11.64 -13.87 18.68
CA GLN A 51 12.55 -13.21 17.72
C GLN A 51 11.96 -13.08 16.31
N LEU A 52 10.72 -13.54 16.10
CA LEU A 52 10.08 -13.45 14.80
C LEU A 52 9.48 -12.05 14.63
N PRO A 53 9.78 -11.34 13.53
CA PRO A 53 9.05 -10.13 13.17
C PRO A 53 7.55 -10.43 13.13
N SER A 54 6.78 -9.75 13.97
CA SER A 54 5.33 -9.94 14.10
C SER A 54 4.59 -8.61 14.14
N ASP A 55 3.36 -8.65 13.64
CA ASP A 55 2.37 -7.58 13.70
C ASP A 55 1.09 -8.24 14.22
N ALA A 56 0.53 -7.71 15.30
CA ALA A 56 -0.72 -8.20 15.86
C ALA A 56 -1.72 -7.08 16.10
N VAL A 57 -2.99 -7.41 15.89
CA VAL A 57 -4.14 -6.62 16.29
C VAL A 57 -4.81 -7.34 17.45
N TRP A 58 -4.89 -6.64 18.58
CA TRP A 58 -5.64 -7.06 19.75
C TRP A 58 -6.98 -6.34 19.73
N ARG A 59 -8.08 -7.09 19.60
CA ARG A 59 -9.44 -6.55 19.70
C ARG A 59 -10.08 -7.08 20.97
N GLU A 60 -10.62 -6.23 21.82
CA GLU A 60 -11.34 -6.68 23.01
C GLU A 60 -12.70 -6.02 23.16
N VAL A 61 -13.62 -6.80 23.70
CA VAL A 61 -14.96 -6.34 24.09
C VAL A 61 -14.98 -6.23 25.61
N ARG A 62 -15.34 -5.04 26.10
CA ARG A 62 -15.41 -4.73 27.52
C ARG A 62 -16.84 -4.43 27.95
N GLN A 63 -17.19 -4.85 29.16
CA GLN A 63 -18.36 -4.36 29.90
C GLN A 63 -17.84 -3.55 31.10
N GLY A 64 -17.81 -2.22 30.96
CA GLY A 64 -17.06 -1.35 31.86
C GLY A 64 -15.56 -1.65 31.79
N ASN A 65 -14.92 -1.96 32.93
CA ASN A 65 -13.49 -2.30 32.98
C ASN A 65 -13.20 -3.80 32.79
N ARG A 66 -14.24 -4.63 32.66
CA ARG A 66 -14.09 -6.08 32.54
C ARG A 66 -14.04 -6.49 31.07
N VAL A 67 -12.98 -7.20 30.67
CA VAL A 67 -12.92 -7.86 29.35
C VAL A 67 -13.82 -9.09 29.37
N VAL A 68 -14.76 -9.16 28.43
CA VAL A 68 -15.70 -10.28 28.28
C VAL A 68 -15.33 -11.21 27.12
N SER A 69 -14.64 -10.69 26.12
CA SER A 69 -14.00 -11.46 25.07
C SER A 69 -12.85 -10.67 24.46
N ALA A 70 -11.92 -11.37 23.83
CA ALA A 70 -10.89 -10.75 23.01
C ALA A 70 -10.64 -11.58 21.76
N GLU A 71 -9.98 -10.99 20.78
CA GLU A 71 -9.50 -11.63 19.58
C GLU A 71 -8.06 -11.17 19.35
N LEU A 72 -7.19 -12.14 19.08
CA LEU A 72 -5.80 -11.91 18.70
C LEU A 72 -5.64 -12.29 17.23
N ASP A 73 -5.49 -11.29 16.38
CA ASP A 73 -5.09 -11.44 14.97
C ASP A 73 -3.59 -11.18 14.86
N LEU A 74 -2.80 -12.25 14.81
CA LEU A 74 -1.35 -12.19 14.80
C LEU A 74 -0.82 -12.68 13.46
N CYS A 75 -0.02 -11.84 12.81
CA CYS A 75 0.77 -12.17 11.65
C CYS A 75 2.26 -12.13 11.99
N HIS A 76 3.03 -13.11 11.51
CA HIS A 76 4.46 -13.17 11.78
C HIS A 76 5.25 -13.77 10.61
N SER A 77 6.54 -13.49 10.55
CA SER A 77 7.44 -14.22 9.66
C SER A 77 7.61 -15.67 10.11
N VAL A 78 7.73 -16.61 9.16
CA VAL A 78 7.96 -18.03 9.47
C VAL A 78 9.35 -18.32 10.05
N THR A 79 10.33 -17.46 9.74
CA THR A 79 11.69 -17.44 10.32
C THR A 79 12.16 -15.98 10.44
N PRO A 80 13.19 -15.67 11.26
CA PRO A 80 13.67 -14.28 11.43
C PRO A 80 14.13 -13.60 10.14
N SER A 81 14.63 -14.37 9.17
CA SER A 81 15.16 -13.86 7.90
C SER A 81 14.20 -14.03 6.71
N SER A 82 12.97 -14.47 6.95
CA SER A 82 12.00 -14.75 5.87
C SER A 82 10.93 -13.67 5.78
N ASN A 83 10.61 -13.28 4.55
CA ASN A 83 9.45 -12.43 4.27
C ASN A 83 8.15 -13.24 4.15
N ARG A 84 8.21 -14.57 4.10
CA ARG A 84 7.01 -15.42 4.11
C ARG A 84 6.30 -15.26 5.45
N LYS A 85 5.02 -14.90 5.38
CA LYS A 85 4.16 -14.68 6.54
C LYS A 85 3.26 -15.88 6.82
N ASP A 86 2.93 -16.03 8.08
CA ASP A 86 1.91 -16.93 8.62
C ASP A 86 1.04 -16.09 9.55
N ARG A 87 -0.27 -16.31 9.52
CA ARG A 87 -1.25 -15.53 10.31
C ARG A 87 -2.17 -16.46 11.05
N PHE A 88 -2.59 -16.10 12.25
CA PHE A 88 -3.70 -16.76 12.92
C PHE A 88 -4.62 -15.73 13.56
N VAL A 89 -5.90 -16.05 13.60
CA VAL A 89 -6.92 -15.29 14.34
C VAL A 89 -7.51 -16.21 15.38
N VAL A 90 -7.37 -15.85 16.65
CA VAL A 90 -7.84 -16.67 17.77
C VAL A 90 -8.81 -15.85 18.61
N ALA A 91 -10.06 -16.31 18.69
CA ALA A 91 -11.02 -15.82 19.66
C ALA A 91 -10.67 -16.33 21.07
N LEU A 92 -10.63 -15.41 22.04
CA LEU A 92 -10.23 -15.63 23.41
C LEU A 92 -11.39 -15.41 24.36
N LYS A 93 -11.56 -16.33 25.31
CA LYS A 93 -12.59 -16.27 26.35
C LYS A 93 -11.96 -16.19 27.74
N PRO A 94 -12.57 -15.46 28.69
CA PRO A 94 -12.12 -15.45 30.07
C PRO A 94 -12.27 -16.84 30.73
N GLU A 95 -11.16 -17.41 31.20
CA GLU A 95 -11.11 -18.67 31.95
C GLU A 95 -10.03 -18.59 33.03
N GLY A 96 -10.40 -18.78 34.30
CA GLY A 96 -9.43 -18.82 35.41
C GLY A 96 -8.56 -17.56 35.55
N GLY A 97 -9.09 -16.38 35.21
CA GLY A 97 -8.33 -15.12 35.22
C GLY A 97 -7.42 -14.90 34.01
N LYS A 98 -7.49 -15.79 33.01
CA LYS A 98 -6.77 -15.70 31.73
C LYS A 98 -7.76 -15.53 30.58
N LEU A 99 -7.27 -15.08 29.44
CA LEU A 99 -7.93 -15.08 28.14
C LEU A 99 -7.32 -16.23 27.34
N VAL A 100 -8.14 -17.27 27.08
CA VAL A 100 -7.69 -18.51 26.45
C VAL A 100 -8.44 -18.78 25.15
N GLY A 101 -7.74 -19.37 24.20
CA GLY A 101 -8.32 -19.78 22.92
C GLY A 101 -7.38 -20.67 22.13
N SER A 102 -7.92 -21.28 21.07
CA SER A 102 -7.16 -22.12 20.15
C SER A 102 -7.67 -21.96 18.73
N GLY A 103 -6.83 -22.27 17.76
CA GLY A 103 -7.14 -22.15 16.34
C GLY A 103 -6.05 -22.79 15.49
N GLN A 104 -5.97 -22.38 14.23
CA GLN A 104 -4.92 -22.77 13.30
C GLN A 104 -4.38 -21.54 12.59
N SER A 105 -3.12 -21.62 12.16
CA SER A 105 -2.52 -20.61 11.31
C SER A 105 -2.88 -20.81 9.84
N GLU A 106 -2.75 -19.75 9.05
CA GLU A 106 -2.91 -19.72 7.62
C GLU A 106 -1.66 -19.12 6.95
N PRO A 107 -1.22 -19.69 5.82
CA PRO A 107 -1.85 -20.78 5.09
C PRO A 107 -1.49 -22.19 5.58
N ASP A 108 -0.61 -22.32 6.58
CA ASP A 108 0.06 -23.60 6.88
C ASP A 108 -0.75 -24.56 7.79
N GLY A 109 -1.88 -24.12 8.34
CA GLY A 109 -2.75 -24.96 9.17
C GLY A 109 -2.13 -25.37 10.51
N VAL A 110 -1.12 -24.63 11.00
CA VAL A 110 -0.38 -25.03 12.21
C VAL A 110 -1.26 -24.82 13.45
N PRO A 111 -1.42 -25.82 14.34
CA PRO A 111 -2.22 -25.65 15.56
C PRO A 111 -1.67 -24.53 16.45
N ILE A 112 -2.58 -23.66 16.91
CA ILE A 112 -2.30 -22.53 17.80
C ILE A 112 -3.11 -22.65 19.09
N SER A 113 -2.47 -22.41 20.23
CA SER A 113 -3.12 -22.21 21.52
C SER A 113 -2.59 -20.94 22.18
N VAL A 114 -3.48 -20.09 22.69
CA VAL A 114 -3.17 -18.80 23.31
C VAL A 114 -3.70 -18.80 24.74
N SER A 115 -2.89 -18.32 25.67
CA SER A 115 -3.28 -18.14 27.08
C SER A 115 -2.59 -16.88 27.62
N LEU A 116 -3.34 -15.79 27.74
CA LEU A 116 -2.82 -14.48 28.13
C LEU A 116 -3.53 -13.92 29.36
N VAL A 117 -2.82 -13.10 30.12
CA VAL A 117 -3.33 -12.31 31.24
C VAL A 117 -3.20 -10.86 30.83
N ARG A 118 -4.31 -10.12 30.88
CA ARG A 118 -4.34 -8.68 30.66
C ARG A 118 -4.23 -7.97 32.01
N LYS A 119 -3.24 -7.09 32.17
CA LYS A 119 -3.11 -6.23 33.36
C LYS A 119 -3.26 -4.78 32.96
N ALA A 120 -4.28 -4.10 33.49
CA ALA A 120 -4.46 -2.67 33.26
C ALA A 120 -3.50 -1.87 34.15
N SER A 121 -2.94 -0.78 33.61
CA SER A 121 -2.06 0.16 34.30
C SER A 121 -2.36 1.59 33.87
N GLY A 122 -3.32 2.25 34.53
CA GLY A 122 -3.78 3.57 34.11
C GLY A 122 -4.41 3.51 32.71
N ASP A 123 -3.87 4.32 31.79
CA ASP A 123 -4.34 4.41 30.40
C ASP A 123 -3.69 3.36 29.48
N THR A 124 -2.73 2.57 29.97
CA THR A 124 -2.10 1.48 29.23
C THR A 124 -2.45 0.12 29.84
N PHE A 125 -2.07 -0.95 29.14
CA PHE A 125 -2.17 -2.32 29.65
C PHE A 125 -0.99 -3.16 29.19
N SER A 126 -0.79 -4.30 29.87
CA SER A 126 0.15 -5.33 29.44
C SER A 126 -0.56 -6.65 29.16
N LEU A 127 0.05 -7.45 28.29
CA LEU A 127 -0.33 -8.83 28.02
C LEU A 127 0.83 -9.74 28.41
N GLU A 128 0.58 -10.68 29.31
CA GLU A 128 1.56 -11.67 29.76
C GLU A 128 1.01 -13.09 29.60
N GLY A 129 1.83 -14.04 29.18
CA GLY A 129 1.42 -15.43 29.12
C GLY A 129 2.16 -16.23 28.08
N THR A 130 1.44 -17.01 27.29
CA THR A 130 2.03 -17.93 26.33
C THR A 130 1.23 -18.05 25.05
N ILE A 131 1.93 -18.17 23.94
CA ILE A 131 1.41 -18.63 22.65
C ILE A 131 2.12 -19.94 22.31
N THR A 132 1.37 -20.98 21.98
CA THR A 132 1.90 -22.27 21.55
C THR A 132 1.57 -22.50 20.08
N ARG A 133 2.59 -22.69 19.25
CA ARG A 133 2.47 -22.96 17.80
C ARG A 133 3.13 -24.30 17.47
N GLY A 134 2.36 -25.25 16.95
CA GLY A 134 2.89 -26.56 16.55
C GLY A 134 3.63 -27.29 17.69
N GLY A 135 3.15 -27.14 18.92
CA GLY A 135 3.76 -27.71 20.12
C GLY A 135 4.93 -26.90 20.72
N LYS A 136 5.37 -25.82 20.08
CA LYS A 136 6.40 -24.91 20.63
C LYS A 136 5.74 -23.75 21.36
N THR A 137 5.97 -23.67 22.67
CA THR A 137 5.46 -22.58 23.51
C THR A 137 6.44 -21.42 23.56
N GLN A 138 5.93 -20.21 23.35
CA GLN A 138 6.66 -18.95 23.41
C GLN A 138 6.04 -18.08 24.51
N PRO A 139 6.87 -17.48 25.39
CA PRO A 139 6.38 -16.52 26.37
C PRO A 139 5.96 -15.22 25.67
N VAL A 140 4.91 -14.60 26.20
CA VAL A 140 4.44 -13.28 25.80
C VAL A 140 4.65 -12.32 26.96
N ALA A 141 5.23 -11.17 26.68
CA ALA A 141 5.44 -10.07 27.62
C ALA A 141 5.37 -8.73 26.86
N ALA A 142 4.17 -8.37 26.42
CA ALA A 142 3.91 -7.09 25.77
C ALA A 142 3.49 -6.06 26.82
N THR A 143 4.16 -4.91 26.87
CA THR A 143 3.98 -3.88 27.91
C THR A 143 3.61 -2.54 27.29
N ASP A 144 3.07 -1.63 28.11
CA ASP A 144 2.77 -0.24 27.71
C ASP A 144 1.86 -0.12 26.46
N LEU A 145 0.94 -1.06 26.28
CA LEU A 145 -0.01 -1.06 25.17
C LEU A 145 -1.09 -0.01 25.41
N SER A 146 -1.26 0.88 24.45
CA SER A 146 -2.38 1.83 24.40
C SER A 146 -3.53 1.24 23.60
N ASP A 147 -4.76 1.46 24.07
CA ASP A 147 -5.94 1.11 23.30
C ASP A 147 -6.45 2.27 22.46
N MET A 148 -7.19 1.95 21.41
CA MET A 148 -7.83 2.90 20.51
C MET A 148 -9.28 2.47 20.25
N SER A 149 -10.09 3.44 19.85
CA SER A 149 -11.45 3.20 19.40
C SER A 149 -11.47 2.56 18.01
N GLU A 150 -12.61 2.02 17.63
CA GLU A 150 -12.78 1.45 16.29
C GLU A 150 -12.56 2.47 15.16
N PRO A 151 -13.09 3.72 15.21
CA PRO A 151 -12.81 4.72 14.19
C PRO A 151 -11.32 5.04 14.04
N GLU A 152 -10.62 5.27 15.16
CA GLU A 152 -9.16 5.54 15.16
C GLU A 152 -8.38 4.38 14.56
N PHE A 153 -8.76 3.14 14.89
CA PHE A 153 -8.17 1.95 14.30
C PHE A 153 -8.38 1.91 12.78
N GLN A 154 -9.59 2.16 12.29
CA GLN A 154 -9.89 2.13 10.86
C GLN A 154 -9.14 3.22 10.09
N GLU A 155 -9.03 4.43 10.64
CA GLU A 155 -8.24 5.51 10.04
C GLU A 155 -6.76 5.13 9.89
N GLN A 156 -6.19 4.42 10.87
CA GLN A 156 -4.80 3.92 10.79
C GLN A 156 -4.62 2.80 9.75
N GLN A 157 -5.69 2.12 9.34
CA GLN A 157 -5.62 1.08 8.30
C GLN A 157 -5.78 1.62 6.88
N ALA A 158 -6.13 2.91 6.70
CA ALA A 158 -6.33 3.51 5.38
C ALA A 158 -5.00 3.70 4.64
N GLY A 159 -4.77 2.88 3.61
CA GLY A 159 -3.58 2.93 2.77
C GLY A 159 -3.75 2.10 1.51
N GLU A 160 -4.93 2.17 0.89
CA GLU A 160 -5.15 1.48 -0.38
C GLU A 160 -4.48 2.26 -1.51
N GLU A 161 -3.69 1.54 -2.31
CA GLU A 161 -3.17 2.03 -3.57
C GLU A 161 -4.34 2.26 -4.54
N GLU A 162 -4.39 3.46 -5.13
CA GLU A 162 -5.45 3.82 -6.06
C GLU A 162 -5.25 3.09 -7.40
N ILE A 163 -6.31 2.44 -7.88
CA ILE A 163 -6.35 1.76 -9.17
C ILE A 163 -7.44 2.39 -10.03
N VAL A 164 -7.03 3.06 -11.10
CA VAL A 164 -7.92 3.73 -12.05
C VAL A 164 -8.17 2.81 -13.25
N THR A 165 -9.40 2.32 -13.41
CA THR A 165 -9.74 1.26 -14.38
C THR A 165 -9.91 1.75 -15.81
N ALA A 166 -10.26 3.02 -16.01
CA ALA A 166 -10.47 3.64 -17.32
C ALA A 166 -10.10 5.13 -17.30
N PRO A 167 -8.80 5.45 -17.18
CA PRO A 167 -8.35 6.84 -17.13
C PRO A 167 -8.56 7.53 -18.48
N GLY A 168 -8.96 8.81 -18.46
CA GLY A 168 -9.13 9.60 -19.69
C GLY A 168 -7.80 10.10 -20.29
N THR A 169 -6.79 10.27 -19.43
CA THR A 169 -5.43 10.74 -19.74
C THR A 169 -4.43 10.10 -18.77
N PHE A 170 -3.14 10.29 -19.02
CA PHE A 170 -2.07 9.91 -18.08
C PHE A 170 -1.61 11.07 -17.19
N ALA A 171 -2.51 12.01 -16.84
CA ALA A 171 -2.12 13.18 -16.07
C ALA A 171 -1.74 12.84 -14.61
N ASP A 172 -2.53 11.98 -13.97
CA ASP A 172 -2.38 11.63 -12.54
C ASP A 172 -1.88 10.19 -12.31
N ILE A 173 -1.58 9.46 -13.39
CA ILE A 173 -1.20 8.04 -13.35
C ILE A 173 -0.06 7.78 -14.33
N SER A 174 0.69 6.70 -14.12
CA SER A 174 1.78 6.35 -15.01
C SER A 174 1.30 5.49 -16.19
N PRO A 175 1.72 5.77 -17.43
CA PRO A 175 1.32 5.01 -18.62
C PRO A 175 1.87 3.57 -18.66
N VAL A 176 2.96 3.30 -17.94
CA VAL A 176 3.60 1.97 -17.89
C VAL A 176 3.11 1.13 -16.71
N ALA A 177 2.58 1.76 -15.66
CA ALA A 177 2.25 1.12 -14.39
C ALA A 177 0.81 0.60 -14.39
N VAL A 178 0.66 -0.70 -14.18
CA VAL A 178 -0.61 -1.40 -14.03
C VAL A 178 -0.64 -2.07 -12.67
N ALA A 179 -1.77 -1.97 -11.97
CA ALA A 179 -2.01 -2.63 -10.70
C ALA A 179 -3.21 -3.57 -10.80
N VAL A 180 -3.13 -4.70 -10.10
CA VAL A 180 -4.17 -5.73 -10.05
C VAL A 180 -4.45 -6.11 -8.60
N LYS A 181 -5.64 -5.75 -8.11
CA LYS A 181 -6.14 -6.24 -6.83
C LYS A 181 -6.74 -7.63 -7.05
N VAL A 182 -6.19 -8.66 -6.41
CA VAL A 182 -6.56 -10.06 -6.58
C VAL A 182 -6.79 -10.73 -5.23
N SER A 183 -7.72 -11.67 -5.16
CA SER A 183 -7.86 -12.55 -3.99
C SER A 183 -6.59 -13.39 -3.75
N ARG A 184 -6.32 -13.74 -2.49
CA ARG A 184 -5.19 -14.61 -2.13
C ARG A 184 -5.19 -15.94 -2.89
N GLU A 185 -6.37 -16.52 -3.10
CA GLU A 185 -6.55 -17.79 -3.83
C GLU A 185 -6.31 -17.64 -5.33
N GLY A 186 -6.64 -16.48 -5.91
CA GLY A 186 -6.46 -16.19 -7.33
C GLY A 186 -5.03 -15.82 -7.74
N LEU A 187 -4.19 -15.39 -6.79
CA LEU A 187 -2.82 -14.93 -7.05
C LEU A 187 -1.97 -15.92 -7.87
N PRO A 188 -1.92 -17.24 -7.56
CA PRO A 188 -1.07 -18.17 -8.32
C PRO A 188 -1.46 -18.27 -9.80
N GLU A 189 -2.77 -18.28 -10.10
CA GLU A 189 -3.26 -18.33 -11.48
C GLU A 189 -3.06 -17.00 -12.21
N LEU A 190 -3.24 -15.86 -11.52
CA LEU A 190 -2.86 -14.54 -12.04
C LEU A 190 -1.40 -14.54 -12.48
N VAL A 191 -0.47 -14.90 -11.60
CA VAL A 191 0.98 -14.88 -11.89
C VAL A 191 1.35 -15.83 -13.02
N LYS A 192 0.72 -17.02 -13.10
CA LYS A 192 0.92 -17.94 -14.23
C LYS A 192 0.45 -17.33 -15.55
N SER A 193 -0.67 -16.62 -15.55
CA SER A 193 -1.26 -16.00 -16.76
C SER A 193 -0.44 -14.84 -17.35
N LEU A 194 0.41 -14.22 -16.53
CA LEU A 194 1.30 -13.12 -16.92
C LEU A 194 2.54 -13.58 -17.70
N ARG A 195 2.87 -14.88 -17.63
CA ARG A 195 4.03 -15.43 -18.34
C ARG A 195 3.88 -15.23 -19.85
N GLY A 196 4.93 -14.68 -20.47
CA GLY A 196 4.95 -14.42 -21.91
C GLY A 196 4.04 -13.29 -22.38
N GLN A 197 3.45 -12.49 -21.47
CA GLN A 197 2.59 -11.36 -21.83
C GLN A 197 3.36 -10.06 -22.09
N GLY A 198 4.70 -10.09 -22.02
CA GLY A 198 5.52 -8.88 -22.13
C GLY A 198 5.22 -7.90 -21.00
N VAL A 199 5.28 -8.40 -19.75
CA VAL A 199 5.02 -7.67 -18.51
C VAL A 199 6.17 -7.95 -17.53
N ARG A 200 6.66 -6.91 -16.85
CA ARG A 200 7.49 -7.07 -15.64
C ARG A 200 6.58 -7.10 -14.43
N VAL A 201 6.90 -7.96 -13.49
CA VAL A 201 6.16 -8.08 -12.23
C VAL A 201 7.07 -7.61 -11.12
N ASP A 202 6.60 -6.66 -10.31
CA ASP A 202 7.31 -6.28 -9.10
C ASP A 202 7.29 -7.47 -8.13
N TYR A 203 8.46 -8.07 -7.90
CA TYR A 203 8.58 -9.23 -7.02
C TYR A 203 8.11 -8.92 -5.59
N THR A 204 8.32 -7.70 -5.10
CA THR A 204 7.91 -7.32 -3.76
C THR A 204 6.39 -7.35 -3.63
N SER A 205 5.67 -6.98 -4.69
CA SER A 205 4.20 -7.07 -4.77
C SER A 205 3.67 -8.50 -4.82
N LEU A 206 4.52 -9.52 -5.03
CA LEU A 206 4.15 -10.95 -4.95
C LEU A 206 4.29 -11.52 -3.53
N VAL A 207 5.04 -10.86 -2.66
CA VAL A 207 5.28 -11.32 -1.29
C VAL A 207 4.17 -10.79 -0.37
N GLN A 208 3.31 -11.70 0.10
CA GLN A 208 2.18 -11.35 0.97
C GLN A 208 2.65 -10.66 2.26
N THR A 209 2.11 -9.47 2.50
CA THR A 209 2.25 -8.72 3.74
C THR A 209 1.19 -9.16 4.76
N CYS A 210 1.36 -8.76 6.01
CA CYS A 210 0.33 -8.99 7.03
C CYS A 210 -1.00 -8.31 6.69
N ARG A 211 -0.94 -7.16 5.99
CA ARG A 211 -2.13 -6.48 5.48
C ARG A 211 -2.85 -7.34 4.44
N ASP A 212 -2.14 -7.95 3.50
CA ASP A 212 -2.74 -8.81 2.48
C ASP A 212 -3.39 -10.06 3.09
N LEU A 213 -2.76 -10.64 4.10
CA LEU A 213 -3.32 -11.78 4.84
C LEU A 213 -4.60 -11.40 5.60
N ARG A 214 -4.70 -10.16 6.10
CA ARG A 214 -5.88 -9.64 6.81
C ARG A 214 -7.02 -9.25 5.88
N SER A 215 -6.72 -8.54 4.80
CA SER A 215 -7.72 -8.10 3.81
C SER A 215 -8.23 -9.25 2.95
N GLY A 216 -7.49 -10.35 2.86
CA GLY A 216 -7.80 -11.48 1.97
C GLY A 216 -7.46 -11.21 0.50
N HIS A 217 -6.84 -10.06 0.21
CA HIS A 217 -6.56 -9.58 -1.14
C HIS A 217 -5.16 -8.97 -1.19
N GLN A 218 -4.56 -8.99 -2.37
CA GLN A 218 -3.22 -8.48 -2.61
C GLN A 218 -3.22 -7.64 -3.88
N THR A 219 -2.45 -6.56 -3.88
CA THR A 219 -2.23 -5.75 -5.09
C THR A 219 -0.92 -6.17 -5.73
N VAL A 220 -0.98 -6.72 -6.94
CA VAL A 220 0.19 -7.04 -7.76
C VAL A 220 0.49 -5.85 -8.66
N ARG A 221 1.74 -5.37 -8.63
CA ARG A 221 2.22 -4.28 -9.46
C ARG A 221 2.95 -4.81 -10.69
N LEU A 222 2.61 -4.22 -11.83
CA LEU A 222 3.03 -4.65 -13.16
C LEU A 222 3.56 -3.45 -13.93
N GLU A 223 4.56 -3.68 -14.76
CA GLU A 223 4.98 -2.74 -15.79
C GLU A 223 4.82 -3.37 -17.18
N THR A 224 4.25 -2.60 -18.11
CA THR A 224 4.11 -3.02 -19.51
C THR A 224 4.18 -1.80 -20.41
N ALA A 225 4.58 -2.03 -21.65
CA ALA A 225 4.52 -1.05 -22.72
C ALA A 225 3.14 -0.36 -22.77
N PRO A 226 3.09 0.99 -22.80
CA PRO A 226 1.85 1.75 -22.80
C PRO A 226 0.83 1.33 -23.87
N GLU A 227 1.29 0.97 -25.07
CA GLU A 227 0.43 0.51 -26.16
C GLU A 227 -0.23 -0.85 -25.90
N ARG A 228 0.31 -1.65 -24.98
CA ARG A 228 -0.24 -2.95 -24.58
C ARG A 228 -1.08 -2.88 -23.30
N ALA A 229 -0.92 -1.83 -22.50
CA ALA A 229 -1.51 -1.70 -21.17
C ALA A 229 -3.04 -1.89 -21.19
N ALA A 230 -3.75 -1.27 -22.14
CA ALA A 230 -5.20 -1.37 -22.22
C ALA A 230 -5.69 -2.81 -22.49
N ALA A 231 -5.02 -3.53 -23.38
CA ALA A 231 -5.34 -4.93 -23.68
C ALA A 231 -5.03 -5.84 -22.47
N LEU A 232 -3.93 -5.58 -21.78
CA LEU A 232 -3.57 -6.29 -20.55
C LEU A 232 -4.63 -6.06 -19.46
N VAL A 233 -5.00 -4.81 -19.18
CA VAL A 233 -6.03 -4.46 -18.18
C VAL A 233 -7.36 -5.14 -18.50
N SER A 234 -7.80 -5.09 -19.76
CA SER A 234 -9.04 -5.75 -20.18
C SER A 234 -9.00 -7.27 -19.95
N LYS A 235 -7.87 -7.92 -20.27
CA LYS A 235 -7.67 -9.35 -19.99
C LYS A 235 -7.75 -9.64 -18.49
N LEU A 236 -7.07 -8.85 -17.67
CA LEU A 236 -6.97 -9.04 -16.22
C LEU A 236 -8.34 -8.86 -15.53
N GLN A 237 -9.12 -7.87 -15.95
CA GLN A 237 -10.48 -7.65 -15.44
C GLN A 237 -11.42 -8.83 -15.69
N GLY A 238 -11.15 -9.62 -16.74
CA GLY A 238 -11.91 -10.83 -17.05
C GLY A 238 -11.50 -12.08 -16.27
N MET A 239 -10.46 -12.02 -15.43
CA MET A 239 -9.92 -13.19 -14.73
C MET A 239 -10.66 -13.50 -13.43
N THR A 240 -10.91 -14.79 -13.17
CA THR A 240 -11.44 -15.25 -11.89
C THR A 240 -10.50 -14.90 -10.74
N GLY A 241 -11.05 -14.37 -9.66
CA GLY A 241 -10.30 -13.98 -8.47
C GLY A 241 -9.66 -12.59 -8.54
N VAL A 242 -9.66 -11.92 -9.70
CA VAL A 242 -9.31 -10.50 -9.82
C VAL A 242 -10.52 -9.66 -9.37
N ILE A 243 -10.25 -8.67 -8.53
CA ILE A 243 -11.24 -7.76 -7.95
C ILE A 243 -11.29 -6.48 -8.78
N MET A 244 -10.11 -5.94 -9.11
CA MET A 244 -9.98 -4.87 -10.08
C MET A 244 -8.59 -4.87 -10.71
N ALA A 245 -8.50 -4.37 -11.93
CA ALA A 245 -7.24 -4.09 -12.60
C ALA A 245 -7.35 -2.75 -13.34
N GLY A 246 -6.26 -2.01 -13.38
CA GLY A 246 -6.20 -0.69 -13.99
C GLY A 246 -4.81 -0.09 -13.88
N TRP A 247 -4.72 1.20 -14.17
CA TRP A 247 -3.49 1.97 -14.02
C TRP A 247 -3.36 2.51 -12.61
N THR A 248 -2.14 2.82 -12.22
CA THR A 248 -1.83 3.43 -10.94
C THR A 248 -0.68 4.43 -11.10
N THR A 249 -0.28 5.06 -10.00
CA THR A 249 0.91 5.93 -9.98
C THR A 249 2.18 5.11 -10.20
N GLY A 250 3.24 5.73 -10.71
CA GLY A 250 4.47 5.01 -11.06
C GLY A 250 5.61 5.97 -11.39
N ALA A 251 6.65 5.45 -12.01
CA ALA A 251 7.91 6.17 -12.24
C ALA A 251 7.81 7.37 -13.22
N TYR A 252 6.73 7.45 -14.00
CA TYR A 252 6.56 8.49 -15.03
C TYR A 252 5.32 9.34 -14.74
N GLY A 253 5.56 10.64 -14.52
CA GLY A 253 4.53 11.69 -14.39
C GLY A 253 4.48 12.58 -15.63
N ILE A 254 3.30 13.12 -15.94
CA ILE A 254 3.03 13.91 -17.15
C ILE A 254 3.81 15.24 -17.18
N GLU A 255 4.20 15.76 -16.02
CA GLU A 255 4.96 16.98 -15.86
C GLU A 255 6.37 16.89 -16.45
N ARG A 256 6.90 15.66 -16.55
CA ARG A 256 8.21 15.37 -17.16
C ARG A 256 8.07 14.81 -18.57
N ALA A 257 7.16 15.36 -19.37
CA ALA A 257 6.84 14.81 -20.67
C ALA A 257 6.79 15.82 -21.82
N VAL A 258 7.08 15.32 -23.02
CA VAL A 258 6.96 16.05 -24.29
C VAL A 258 6.00 15.31 -25.20
N ARG A 259 4.97 16.00 -25.68
CA ARG A 259 4.06 15.48 -26.70
C ARG A 259 4.54 15.85 -28.10
N ILE A 260 4.60 14.89 -29.00
CA ILE A 260 4.92 15.08 -30.41
C ILE A 260 3.77 14.55 -31.30
N ASP A 261 3.82 14.88 -32.59
CA ASP A 261 2.93 14.29 -33.58
C ASP A 261 3.31 12.82 -33.85
N ALA A 262 2.36 11.90 -33.68
CA ALA A 262 2.60 10.48 -33.90
C ALA A 262 2.86 10.16 -35.39
N ALA A 263 2.27 10.90 -36.34
CA ALA A 263 2.32 10.54 -37.77
C ALA A 263 3.75 10.50 -38.34
N ALA A 264 4.65 11.34 -37.82
CA ALA A 264 6.05 11.35 -38.23
C ALA A 264 6.79 10.06 -37.83
N PHE A 265 6.41 9.47 -36.69
CA PHE A 265 7.14 8.38 -36.02
C PHE A 265 6.42 7.04 -36.03
N MET A 266 5.24 6.96 -36.66
CA MET A 266 4.47 5.72 -36.81
C MET A 266 4.48 5.24 -38.26
N ASP A 267 4.49 3.93 -38.47
CA ASP A 267 4.30 3.25 -39.75
C ASP A 267 3.38 2.04 -39.57
N GLY A 268 2.22 2.04 -40.23
CA GLY A 268 1.26 0.92 -40.12
C GLY A 268 0.81 0.59 -38.68
N GLY A 269 0.84 1.55 -37.77
CA GLY A 269 0.53 1.36 -36.34
C GLY A 269 1.72 0.88 -35.48
N ALA A 270 2.89 0.68 -36.08
CA ALA A 270 4.13 0.39 -35.37
C ALA A 270 5.01 1.64 -35.25
N LEU A 271 5.80 1.71 -34.18
CA LEU A 271 6.76 2.78 -33.96
C LEU A 271 7.97 2.60 -34.88
N LYS A 272 8.41 3.68 -35.54
CA LYS A 272 9.68 3.74 -36.29
C LYS A 272 10.85 3.86 -35.30
N ILE A 273 11.17 2.74 -34.64
CA ILE A 273 12.13 2.67 -33.52
C ILE A 273 13.47 3.31 -33.88
N ASP A 274 14.06 2.97 -35.02
CA ASP A 274 15.38 3.49 -35.41
C ASP A 274 15.36 5.01 -35.63
N ALA A 275 14.37 5.50 -36.39
CA ALA A 275 14.24 6.93 -36.69
C ALA A 275 13.97 7.75 -35.42
N LEU A 276 13.15 7.24 -34.51
CA LEU A 276 12.90 7.90 -33.23
C LEU A 276 14.16 7.86 -32.34
N SER A 277 14.87 6.73 -32.29
CA SER A 277 16.11 6.59 -31.52
C SER A 277 17.17 7.59 -31.95
N GLU A 278 17.35 7.75 -33.27
CA GLU A 278 18.28 8.72 -33.84
C GLU A 278 17.91 10.14 -33.43
N ARG A 279 16.62 10.50 -33.55
CA ARG A 279 16.16 11.85 -33.24
C ARG A 279 16.22 12.17 -31.74
N LEU A 280 15.84 11.22 -30.88
CA LEU A 280 15.97 11.35 -29.44
C LEU A 280 17.44 11.47 -29.04
N SER A 281 18.30 10.60 -29.54
CA SER A 281 19.74 10.62 -29.26
C SER A 281 20.37 11.94 -29.67
N ALA A 282 20.02 12.47 -30.85
CA ALA A 282 20.51 13.76 -31.31
C ALA A 282 20.05 14.93 -30.41
N ALA A 283 18.77 14.95 -30.04
CA ALA A 283 18.22 15.99 -29.16
C ALA A 283 18.84 15.94 -27.75
N VAL A 284 18.92 14.76 -27.15
CA VAL A 284 19.55 14.57 -25.83
C VAL A 284 21.04 14.92 -25.87
N GLY A 285 21.75 14.48 -26.92
CA GLY A 285 23.17 14.79 -27.10
C GLY A 285 23.44 16.29 -27.25
N ALA A 286 22.63 16.97 -28.05
CA ALA A 286 22.72 18.42 -28.21
C ALA A 286 22.43 19.16 -26.89
N ALA A 287 21.41 18.73 -26.14
CA ALA A 287 21.03 19.32 -24.86
C ALA A 287 22.15 19.19 -23.81
N LEU A 288 22.81 18.03 -23.76
CA LEU A 288 23.83 17.72 -22.74
C LEU A 288 25.26 18.02 -23.19
N GLY A 289 25.46 18.50 -24.42
CA GLY A 289 26.80 18.66 -25.01
C GLY A 289 27.58 17.34 -25.05
N ALA A 290 26.88 16.22 -25.25
CA ALA A 290 27.43 14.88 -25.19
C ALA A 290 27.23 14.14 -26.52
N LYS A 291 28.14 13.23 -26.82
CA LYS A 291 28.07 12.39 -28.02
C LYS A 291 27.24 11.14 -27.72
N PRO A 292 26.16 10.87 -28.45
CA PRO A 292 25.44 9.61 -28.32
C PRO A 292 26.32 8.41 -28.72
N VAL A 293 26.23 7.35 -27.94
CA VAL A 293 26.99 6.11 -28.12
C VAL A 293 26.07 4.97 -28.53
N SER A 294 24.92 4.85 -27.86
CA SER A 294 23.92 3.83 -28.16
C SER A 294 22.54 4.25 -27.68
N ALA A 295 21.50 3.69 -28.29
CA ALA A 295 20.13 3.71 -27.80
C ALA A 295 19.65 2.25 -27.71
N ARG A 296 19.14 1.85 -26.54
CA ARG A 296 18.65 0.49 -26.31
C ARG A 296 17.20 0.54 -25.88
N TRP A 297 16.35 -0.17 -26.60
CA TRP A 297 14.94 -0.33 -26.25
C TRP A 297 14.72 -1.55 -25.38
N ASP A 298 13.85 -1.39 -24.39
CA ASP A 298 13.25 -2.50 -23.68
C ASP A 298 11.97 -2.97 -24.38
N GLU A 299 11.91 -4.27 -24.69
CA GLU A 299 10.77 -4.87 -25.40
C GLU A 299 9.51 -4.98 -24.51
N VAL A 300 9.69 -5.03 -23.19
CA VAL A 300 8.63 -5.17 -22.19
C VAL A 300 7.98 -3.83 -21.87
N THR A 301 8.74 -2.76 -21.67
CA THR A 301 8.18 -1.45 -21.26
C THR A 301 8.20 -0.38 -22.34
N ARG A 302 8.92 -0.59 -23.44
CA ARG A 302 9.20 0.45 -24.46
C ARG A 302 9.96 1.66 -23.92
N GLU A 303 10.70 1.45 -22.83
CA GLU A 303 11.71 2.38 -22.40
C GLU A 303 12.88 2.35 -23.40
N VAL A 304 13.44 3.52 -23.70
CA VAL A 304 14.69 3.66 -24.43
C VAL A 304 15.72 4.28 -23.51
N THR A 305 16.81 3.56 -23.28
CA THR A 305 17.99 4.07 -22.57
C THR A 305 19.00 4.55 -23.60
N ILE A 306 19.26 5.86 -23.58
CA ILE A 306 20.24 6.52 -24.43
C ILE A 306 21.51 6.72 -23.61
N LYS A 307 22.61 6.16 -24.12
CA LYS A 307 23.95 6.30 -23.55
C LYS A 307 24.72 7.36 -24.31
N LEU A 308 25.30 8.31 -23.60
CA LEU A 308 26.10 9.40 -24.15
C LEU A 308 27.42 9.54 -23.41
N GLU A 309 28.39 10.17 -24.08
CA GLU A 309 29.71 10.42 -23.52
C GLU A 309 30.15 11.85 -23.75
N ARG A 310 30.73 12.47 -22.72
CA ARG A 310 31.41 13.78 -22.82
C ARG A 310 32.64 13.82 -21.91
N PRO A 311 33.61 14.71 -22.16
CA PRO A 311 34.73 14.90 -21.24
C PRO A 311 34.22 15.33 -19.85
N ASP A 312 34.79 14.75 -18.80
CA ASP A 312 34.46 15.10 -17.42
C ASP A 312 34.82 16.55 -17.11
N GLN A 313 33.84 17.32 -16.64
CA GLN A 313 34.02 18.76 -16.40
C GLN A 313 34.46 19.08 -14.96
N ALA A 314 34.26 18.14 -14.03
CA ALA A 314 34.51 18.31 -12.60
C ALA A 314 35.97 17.97 -12.25
N ALA A 315 36.44 16.79 -12.67
CA ALA A 315 37.76 16.25 -12.44
C ALA A 315 38.75 16.64 -13.56
N ARG A 316 38.87 17.95 -13.80
CA ARG A 316 39.67 18.49 -14.90
C ARG A 316 41.14 18.04 -14.86
N GLY A 317 41.68 17.68 -16.02
CA GLY A 317 43.09 17.28 -16.20
C GLY A 317 43.38 15.81 -15.92
N LEU A 318 42.38 15.00 -15.61
CA LEU A 318 42.51 13.54 -15.44
C LEU A 318 42.08 12.74 -16.68
N ASP A 319 41.73 13.41 -17.78
CA ASP A 319 41.27 12.80 -19.04
C ASP A 319 40.13 11.77 -18.87
N LEU A 320 39.27 12.00 -17.86
CA LEU A 320 38.11 11.17 -17.58
C LEU A 320 36.94 11.49 -18.54
N THR A 321 36.09 10.51 -18.75
CA THR A 321 34.86 10.61 -19.54
C THR A 321 33.65 10.46 -18.62
N GLU A 322 32.70 11.39 -18.69
CA GLU A 322 31.37 11.19 -18.14
C GLU A 322 30.57 10.28 -19.06
N VAL A 323 30.11 9.16 -18.52
CA VAL A 323 29.15 8.25 -19.14
C VAL A 323 27.77 8.61 -18.62
N ILE A 324 26.92 9.09 -19.51
CA ILE A 324 25.57 9.56 -19.18
C ILE A 324 24.57 8.55 -19.70
N GLU A 325 23.64 8.12 -18.85
CA GLU A 325 22.49 7.32 -19.28
C GLU A 325 21.20 8.12 -19.00
N VAL A 326 20.34 8.22 -20.00
CA VAL A 326 19.03 8.85 -19.91
C VAL A 326 17.98 7.85 -20.37
N THR A 327 17.03 7.53 -19.50
CA THR A 327 15.90 6.66 -19.84
C THR A 327 14.68 7.49 -20.18
N LEU A 328 14.07 7.17 -21.32
CA LEU A 328 12.83 7.79 -21.79
C LEU A 328 11.79 6.70 -22.00
N LEU A 329 10.53 6.97 -21.65
CA LEU A 329 9.41 6.13 -22.04
C LEU A 329 8.68 6.76 -23.21
N VAL A 330 8.32 5.96 -24.21
CA VAL A 330 7.57 6.41 -25.38
C VAL A 330 6.26 5.65 -25.47
N GLY A 331 5.16 6.38 -25.63
CA GLY A 331 3.82 5.77 -25.69
C GLY A 331 2.74 6.71 -26.21
N PRO A 332 1.50 6.21 -26.37
CA PRO A 332 0.38 7.03 -26.82
C PRO A 332 0.01 8.06 -25.75
N GLU A 333 -0.55 9.19 -26.17
CA GLU A 333 -1.01 10.26 -25.27
C GLU A 333 -2.07 9.80 -24.25
N LYS A 334 -2.88 8.79 -24.61
CA LYS A 334 -4.00 8.30 -23.80
C LYS A 334 -4.05 6.77 -23.82
N PRO A 335 -4.68 6.13 -22.81
CA PRO A 335 -4.87 4.67 -22.78
C PRO A 335 -5.58 4.11 -24.01
N ALA A 336 -6.53 4.84 -24.57
CA ALA A 336 -7.27 4.47 -25.77
C ALA A 336 -6.55 4.81 -27.08
N GLY A 337 -5.29 5.28 -27.01
CA GLY A 337 -4.57 5.81 -28.16
C GLY A 337 -4.89 7.28 -28.45
N GLY A 338 -4.37 7.80 -29.55
CA GLY A 338 -4.59 9.17 -30.02
C GLY A 338 -3.57 9.59 -31.08
N ASP A 339 -3.72 10.81 -31.58
CA ASP A 339 -2.85 11.36 -32.63
C ASP A 339 -1.50 11.86 -32.09
N GLY A 340 -1.33 11.85 -30.76
CA GLY A 340 -0.11 12.26 -30.07
C GLY A 340 0.70 11.06 -29.61
N LEU A 341 2.01 11.16 -29.78
CA LEU A 341 2.99 10.34 -29.06
C LEU A 341 3.56 11.19 -27.92
N VAL A 342 3.74 10.59 -26.76
CA VAL A 342 4.31 11.27 -25.59
C VAL A 342 5.61 10.57 -25.21
N ILE A 343 6.61 11.39 -24.88
CA ILE A 343 7.92 11.00 -24.41
C ILE A 343 8.03 11.46 -22.97
N TRP A 344 8.03 10.52 -22.02
CA TRP A 344 8.25 10.82 -20.62
C TRP A 344 9.73 10.63 -20.27
N LEU A 345 10.30 11.57 -19.52
CA LEU A 345 11.66 11.50 -19.02
C LEU A 345 11.69 10.72 -17.70
N GLY A 346 12.37 9.57 -17.71
CA GLY A 346 12.58 8.72 -16.55
C GLY A 346 13.86 9.08 -15.81
N GLU A 347 14.53 8.05 -15.29
CA GLU A 347 15.78 8.20 -14.56
C GLU A 347 16.96 8.56 -15.47
N SER A 348 17.94 9.25 -14.87
CA SER A 348 19.22 9.56 -15.51
C SER A 348 20.37 9.39 -14.53
N SER A 349 21.53 8.95 -15.03
CA SER A 349 22.77 8.79 -14.26
C SER A 349 23.95 9.38 -15.01
N VAL A 350 24.98 9.80 -14.25
CA VAL A 350 26.27 10.23 -14.78
C VAL A 350 27.39 9.56 -13.99
N GLU A 351 28.14 8.69 -14.66
CA GLU A 351 29.24 7.95 -14.06
C GLU A 351 30.58 8.36 -14.69
N PRO A 352 31.60 8.73 -13.89
CA PRO A 352 32.93 8.97 -14.43
C PRO A 352 33.58 7.64 -14.83
N ALA A 353 34.28 7.64 -15.96
CA ALA A 353 35.02 6.50 -16.48
C ALA A 353 36.41 6.91 -16.95
N ASP A 354 37.42 6.13 -16.56
CA ASP A 354 38.76 6.22 -17.14
C ASP A 354 38.83 5.33 -18.38
N LYS A 355 38.96 5.97 -19.54
CA LYS A 355 39.02 5.30 -20.85
C LYS A 355 40.41 5.30 -21.47
N ALA A 356 41.45 5.58 -20.67
CA ALA A 356 42.82 5.54 -21.14
C ALA A 356 43.19 4.14 -21.66
N ALA A 357 44.12 4.10 -22.61
CA ALA A 357 44.70 2.86 -23.08
C ALA A 357 45.71 2.35 -22.04
N GLY A 358 45.39 1.27 -21.33
CA GLY A 358 46.27 0.66 -20.33
C GLY A 358 45.59 0.45 -18.97
N ALA A 359 46.32 0.71 -17.89
CA ALA A 359 45.75 0.65 -16.54
C ALA A 359 44.76 1.79 -16.33
N GLN A 360 43.54 1.44 -15.91
CA GLN A 360 42.43 2.37 -15.73
C GLN A 360 42.09 2.53 -14.24
N LEU A 361 41.64 3.71 -13.84
CA LEU A 361 41.02 3.95 -12.55
C LEU A 361 39.63 3.30 -12.48
N ALA A 362 39.30 2.80 -11.29
CA ALA A 362 37.95 2.35 -10.94
C ALA A 362 37.36 3.29 -9.88
N PHE A 363 36.11 3.70 -10.07
CA PHE A 363 35.41 4.61 -9.17
C PHE A 363 34.36 3.86 -8.35
N THR A 364 34.21 4.23 -7.07
CA THR A 364 33.27 3.57 -6.14
C THR A 364 31.89 4.22 -6.10
N SER A 365 31.70 5.35 -6.80
CA SER A 365 30.44 6.10 -6.84
C SER A 365 30.39 7.02 -8.06
N GLY A 366 29.18 7.19 -8.63
CA GLY A 366 28.87 8.21 -9.64
C GLY A 366 27.84 9.22 -9.12
N TYR A 367 27.40 10.13 -9.99
CA TYR A 367 26.32 11.07 -9.70
C TYR A 367 24.98 10.44 -10.11
N HIS A 368 24.06 10.29 -9.15
CA HIS A 368 22.70 9.77 -9.39
C HIS A 368 21.70 10.90 -9.21
N GLY A 369 20.86 11.15 -10.22
CA GLY A 369 19.98 12.33 -10.30
C GLY A 369 18.79 12.38 -9.34
N GLN A 370 18.89 11.79 -8.14
CA GLN A 370 17.85 11.86 -7.09
C GLN A 370 18.23 12.77 -5.90
N GLU A 371 19.49 13.19 -5.74
CA GLU A 371 19.88 14.18 -4.72
C GLU A 371 19.93 15.59 -5.34
N GLU A 372 19.25 16.57 -4.73
CA GLU A 372 19.08 17.95 -5.24
C GLU A 372 20.41 18.68 -5.53
N GLU A 373 21.52 18.31 -4.88
CA GLU A 373 22.84 18.89 -5.13
C GLU A 373 23.67 18.13 -6.20
N SER A 374 23.14 17.05 -6.79
CA SER A 374 23.89 16.09 -7.62
C SER A 374 23.40 15.92 -9.06
N ALA A 375 22.32 16.59 -9.46
CA ALA A 375 21.71 16.37 -10.77
C ALA A 375 22.62 16.88 -11.90
N ALA A 376 23.52 16.01 -12.39
CA ALA A 376 24.37 16.28 -13.54
C ALA A 376 23.60 16.44 -14.86
N VAL A 377 22.28 16.19 -14.84
CA VAL A 377 21.32 16.37 -15.95
C VAL A 377 20.19 17.30 -15.51
N GLU A 378 20.14 18.49 -16.10
CA GLU A 378 19.06 19.47 -15.92
C GLU A 378 17.80 19.03 -16.69
N ILE A 379 16.84 18.42 -15.97
CA ILE A 379 15.64 17.80 -16.56
C ILE A 379 14.80 18.82 -17.35
N ASP A 380 14.56 20.01 -16.82
CA ASP A 380 13.75 21.04 -17.49
C ASP A 380 14.39 21.52 -18.79
N ALA A 381 15.72 21.67 -18.80
CA ALA A 381 16.46 22.02 -20.00
C ALA A 381 16.37 20.90 -21.06
N LEU A 382 16.39 19.64 -20.63
CA LEU A 382 16.23 18.49 -21.51
C LEU A 382 14.82 18.40 -22.09
N ILE A 383 13.77 18.63 -21.29
CA ILE A 383 12.37 18.72 -21.76
C ILE A 383 12.24 19.82 -22.81
N ALA A 384 12.78 21.01 -22.54
CA ALA A 384 12.74 22.13 -23.47
C ALA A 384 13.47 21.82 -24.78
N ALA A 385 14.63 21.16 -24.71
CA ALA A 385 15.39 20.75 -25.89
C ALA A 385 14.66 19.69 -26.72
N LEU A 386 14.10 18.66 -26.06
CA LEU A 386 13.29 17.64 -26.72
C LEU A 386 12.07 18.25 -27.41
N ALA A 387 11.34 19.14 -26.74
CA ALA A 387 10.19 19.83 -27.33
C ALA A 387 10.60 20.65 -28.55
N ARG A 388 11.67 21.45 -28.46
CA ARG A 388 12.19 22.23 -29.60
C ARG A 388 12.61 21.34 -30.77
N ASP A 389 13.41 20.31 -30.51
CA ASP A 389 14.06 19.52 -31.56
C ASP A 389 13.13 18.47 -32.18
N LEU A 390 12.04 18.12 -31.50
CA LEU A 390 11.01 17.21 -32.01
C LEU A 390 9.75 17.93 -32.51
N ASN A 391 9.74 19.27 -32.52
CA ASN A 391 8.53 20.07 -32.76
C ASN A 391 7.37 19.65 -31.83
N GLY A 392 7.70 19.37 -30.58
CA GLY A 392 6.80 18.93 -29.54
C GLY A 392 6.23 20.06 -28.69
N ARG A 393 5.38 19.66 -27.76
CA ARG A 393 4.66 20.52 -26.80
C ARG A 393 4.92 20.02 -25.39
N ILE A 394 4.99 20.94 -24.42
CA ILE A 394 5.27 20.62 -23.01
C ILE A 394 3.97 20.65 -22.24
N TRP A 395 3.88 19.89 -21.15
CA TRP A 395 2.72 19.92 -20.27
C TRP A 395 2.66 21.22 -19.45
N ASP A 396 1.50 21.88 -19.48
CA ASP A 396 1.17 23.05 -18.65
C ASP A 396 0.40 22.55 -17.42
N THR A 397 1.10 22.36 -16.30
CA THR A 397 0.52 21.83 -15.05
C THR A 397 -0.57 22.74 -14.48
N GLU A 398 -0.46 24.06 -14.66
CA GLU A 398 -1.46 25.02 -14.17
C GLU A 398 -2.78 24.90 -14.93
N ASN A 399 -2.71 24.70 -16.24
CA ASN A 399 -3.90 24.65 -17.11
C ASN A 399 -4.29 23.22 -17.54
N GLN A 400 -3.54 22.20 -17.09
CA GLN A 400 -3.76 20.78 -17.38
C GLN A 400 -3.89 20.49 -18.89
N ARG A 401 -2.96 21.02 -19.68
CA ARG A 401 -2.97 20.89 -21.15
C ARG A 401 -1.58 20.97 -21.79
N TRP A 402 -1.45 20.49 -23.02
CA TRP A 402 -0.23 20.66 -23.82
C TRP A 402 -0.10 22.07 -24.37
N LYS A 403 1.10 22.67 -24.26
CA LYS A 403 1.44 24.01 -24.74
C LYS A 403 2.58 24.00 -25.74
#